data_AF-A0A7R9FTS8-F1
#
_entry.id   AF-A0A7R9FTS8-F1
#
_cell.length_a   1.000
_cell.length_b   1.000
_cell.length_c   1.000
_cell.angle_alpha   90.00
_cell.angle_beta   90.00
_cell.angle_gamma   90.00
#
_symmetry.space_group_name_H-M   'P 1'
#
loop_
_entity.id
_entity.type
_entity.pdbx_description
1 polymer ?
#
loop_
_entity_poly.entity_id
_entity_poly.type
_entity_poly.pdbx_seq_one_letter_code
_entity_poly.pdbx_strand_id
1 'polypeptide(L)'
;MPRTLGDGVMHVSEFSAIVEVNDELPVVDYKSKITSADIEIGKHCSSIIEDGSTLQMGIGAIPDAVMEQLEGHKDLGVHTEMFSNGVIDLVKKGVITNRFKKKHRQKNVTTFAIGSKELYAFINDHPEFEFLESDYVNDAYIIAKNPKVVAINSAIEIDITGQVCADSIGTYQYSGVGGQMDFIRGANLSVGGKPIIALSSTTNKGESKIVPFLKPGAGVVTTRAHVHYVITEYGIAYLFGKNLKQRAYALIDIAHPSHHKKHITLIGAGIMSATLGILLNELNPEFEIEFFERMDQVAAESSDAWNNAGTGHSAFCELNYTSEIDGQIDISKAVKIATQFEMSKSFWAYLVSKRFIENPESFINNIPHISFVWGEENVDFLRRRAHLMQAHPLFSEMRFSNQHDVLLEWMPLVMQSRKPDEVLAATKMDIGTDVNFGNLTRVLFNYLESLPNVTLHLNHELRDLEKIENGQWRLKVKDELNDVKKYIDTDFVFLGAGGGSLPLLDKSDIEEAKGYGGF
;
A
#
# COMPACT_ATOMS: atom_id res chain seq x y z
N MET A 1 -23.51 -44.65 -6.92
CA MET A 1 -22.89 -44.02 -5.73
C MET A 1 -21.90 -45.00 -5.12
N PRO A 2 -20.63 -44.64 -4.89
CA PRO A 2 -19.70 -45.52 -4.19
C PRO A 2 -20.13 -45.74 -2.73
N ARG A 3 -19.91 -46.94 -2.20
CA ARG A 3 -20.07 -47.24 -0.78
C ARG A 3 -18.85 -46.73 -0.02
N THR A 4 -18.95 -45.53 0.54
CA THR A 4 -17.88 -44.95 1.38
C THR A 4 -17.99 -45.47 2.82
N LEU A 5 -16.85 -45.56 3.50
CA LEU A 5 -16.79 -45.89 4.93
C LEU A 5 -16.80 -44.60 5.76
N GLY A 6 -17.31 -44.66 6.99
CA GLY A 6 -17.44 -43.52 7.89
C GLY A 6 -18.89 -43.34 8.35
N ASP A 7 -19.31 -42.09 8.57
CA ASP A 7 -20.59 -41.75 9.19
C ASP A 7 -21.77 -41.83 8.22
N GLY A 8 -21.50 -41.91 6.90
CA GLY A 8 -22.54 -41.95 5.86
C GLY A 8 -23.31 -43.27 5.73
N VAL A 9 -23.12 -44.23 6.63
CA VAL A 9 -23.80 -45.54 6.58
C VAL A 9 -25.13 -45.46 7.32
N MET A 10 -26.23 -45.69 6.60
CA MET A 10 -27.58 -45.72 7.17
C MET A 10 -28.23 -47.09 7.03
N HIS A 11 -29.05 -47.48 8.00
CA HIS A 11 -29.86 -48.69 7.90
C HIS A 11 -31.10 -48.44 7.03
N VAL A 12 -31.52 -49.44 6.25
CA VAL A 12 -32.66 -49.31 5.32
C VAL A 12 -33.98 -48.93 6.02
N SER A 13 -34.11 -49.24 7.31
CA SER A 13 -35.29 -48.88 8.11
C SER A 13 -35.41 -47.39 8.43
N GLU A 14 -34.35 -46.59 8.20
CA GLU A 14 -34.35 -45.15 8.45
C GLU A 14 -34.97 -44.36 7.29
N PHE A 15 -35.17 -44.99 6.12
CA PHE A 15 -35.77 -44.34 4.96
C PHE A 15 -37.30 -44.41 5.02
N SER A 16 -37.95 -43.26 4.82
CA SER A 16 -39.41 -43.20 4.65
C SER A 16 -39.87 -43.68 3.27
N ALA A 17 -39.01 -43.56 2.25
CA ALA A 17 -39.24 -44.02 0.87
C ALA A 17 -37.90 -44.25 0.18
N ILE A 18 -37.85 -45.15 -0.81
CA ILE A 18 -36.65 -45.49 -1.58
C ILE A 18 -37.03 -45.53 -3.07
N VAL A 19 -36.26 -44.84 -3.91
CA VAL A 19 -36.38 -44.87 -5.38
C VAL A 19 -35.03 -45.29 -5.94
N GLU A 20 -35.00 -46.42 -6.64
CA GLU A 20 -33.77 -46.94 -7.25
C GLU A 20 -33.55 -46.31 -8.62
N VAL A 21 -32.39 -45.68 -8.81
CA VAL A 21 -31.93 -45.12 -10.08
C VAL A 21 -30.46 -45.47 -10.29
N ASN A 22 -30.05 -45.62 -11.55
CA ASN A 22 -28.66 -45.88 -11.92
C ASN A 22 -28.15 -44.80 -12.87
N ASP A 23 -28.03 -43.58 -12.34
CA ASP A 23 -27.55 -42.42 -13.07
C ASP A 23 -26.05 -42.19 -12.87
N GLU A 24 -25.42 -41.55 -13.86
CA GLU A 24 -24.03 -41.15 -13.73
C GLU A 24 -23.86 -40.05 -12.67
N LEU A 25 -22.83 -40.21 -11.81
CA LEU A 25 -22.46 -39.16 -10.87
C LEU A 25 -21.85 -37.96 -11.61
N PRO A 26 -22.11 -36.72 -11.18
CA PRO A 26 -21.42 -35.55 -11.70
C PRO A 26 -19.91 -35.68 -11.57
N VAL A 27 -19.19 -35.34 -12.65
CA VAL A 27 -17.73 -35.39 -12.69
C VAL A 27 -17.13 -34.02 -12.94
N VAL A 28 -15.96 -33.78 -12.36
CA VAL A 28 -15.17 -32.57 -12.56
C VAL A 28 -13.73 -32.95 -12.89
N ASP A 29 -13.14 -32.19 -13.82
CA ASP A 29 -11.73 -32.27 -14.18
C ASP A 29 -11.10 -30.88 -14.08
N TYR A 30 -10.31 -30.67 -13.03
CA TYR A 30 -9.54 -29.46 -12.81
C TYR A 30 -8.12 -29.55 -13.34
N LYS A 31 -7.62 -30.78 -13.53
CA LYS A 31 -6.25 -31.03 -14.01
C LYS A 31 -6.03 -30.47 -15.40
N SER A 32 -7.03 -30.56 -16.28
CA SER A 32 -6.98 -29.94 -17.62
C SER A 32 -6.96 -28.40 -17.62
N LYS A 33 -7.14 -27.76 -16.46
CA LYS A 33 -7.16 -26.29 -16.31
C LYS A 33 -5.92 -25.72 -15.61
N ILE A 34 -4.94 -26.56 -15.27
CA ILE A 34 -3.68 -26.11 -14.65
C ILE A 34 -2.92 -25.20 -15.62
N THR A 35 -2.57 -24.01 -15.13
CA THR A 35 -1.75 -23.03 -15.84
C THR A 35 -0.29 -23.08 -15.38
N SER A 36 0.59 -22.38 -16.09
CA SER A 36 1.99 -22.23 -15.66
C SER A 36 2.11 -21.52 -14.30
N ALA A 37 1.22 -20.55 -14.02
CA ALA A 37 1.16 -19.87 -12.73
C ALA A 37 0.79 -20.85 -11.60
N ASP A 38 -0.18 -21.73 -11.83
CA ASP A 38 -0.59 -22.74 -10.83
C ASP A 38 0.56 -23.71 -10.52
N ILE A 39 1.37 -24.07 -11.52
CA ILE A 39 2.56 -24.92 -11.33
C ILE A 39 3.61 -24.23 -10.44
N GLU A 40 3.91 -22.94 -10.68
CA GLU A 40 4.84 -22.19 -9.84
C GLU A 40 4.31 -22.02 -8.40
N ILE A 41 3.02 -21.71 -8.24
CA ILE A 41 2.35 -21.71 -6.93
C ILE A 41 2.51 -23.09 -6.26
N GLY A 42 2.29 -24.17 -7.00
CA GLY A 42 2.47 -25.55 -6.55
C GLY A 42 3.88 -25.81 -6.01
N LYS A 43 4.91 -25.35 -6.74
CA LYS A 43 6.32 -25.48 -6.33
C LYS A 43 6.61 -24.70 -5.05
N HIS A 44 6.12 -23.46 -4.96
CA HIS A 44 6.27 -22.64 -3.76
C HIS A 44 5.58 -23.27 -2.54
N CYS A 45 4.34 -23.73 -2.68
CA CYS A 45 3.65 -24.49 -1.62
C CYS A 45 4.44 -25.74 -1.20
N SER A 46 4.86 -26.56 -2.17
CA SER A 46 5.61 -27.80 -1.94
C SER A 46 6.92 -27.55 -1.17
N SER A 47 7.61 -26.44 -1.46
CA SER A 47 8.88 -26.08 -0.81
C SER A 47 8.81 -25.86 0.71
N ILE A 48 7.62 -25.56 1.25
CA ILE A 48 7.41 -25.35 2.69
C ILE A 48 6.61 -26.50 3.35
N ILE A 49 6.19 -27.49 2.57
CA ILE A 49 5.58 -28.72 3.05
C ILE A 49 6.70 -29.66 3.45
N GLU A 50 6.64 -30.15 4.68
CA GLU A 50 7.62 -31.10 5.22
C GLU A 50 7.08 -32.53 5.11
N ASP A 51 7.99 -33.51 5.06
CA ASP A 51 7.62 -34.91 5.27
C ASP A 51 6.83 -35.09 6.59
N GLY A 52 5.84 -35.99 6.54
CA GLY A 52 4.93 -36.23 7.66
C GLY A 52 3.85 -35.16 7.89
N SER A 53 3.73 -34.15 7.01
CA SER A 53 2.67 -33.13 7.12
C SER A 53 1.27 -33.72 6.91
N THR A 54 0.28 -33.14 7.60
CA THR A 54 -1.14 -33.48 7.40
C THR A 54 -1.79 -32.44 6.52
N LEU A 55 -2.22 -32.82 5.32
CA LEU A 55 -2.70 -31.90 4.30
C LEU A 55 -4.22 -31.68 4.42
N GLN A 56 -4.62 -30.41 4.33
CA GLN A 56 -5.93 -30.01 3.85
C GLN A 56 -5.75 -29.21 2.56
N MET A 57 -6.57 -29.54 1.57
CA MET A 57 -6.66 -28.76 0.35
C MET A 57 -8.04 -28.91 -0.27
N GLY A 58 -8.49 -27.88 -0.98
CA GLY A 58 -9.76 -27.90 -1.71
C GLY A 58 -9.66 -28.59 -3.07
N ILE A 59 -10.58 -28.20 -3.95
CA ILE A 59 -10.58 -28.56 -5.37
C ILE A 59 -10.13 -27.37 -6.24
N GLY A 60 -9.63 -27.65 -7.44
CA GLY A 60 -9.25 -26.62 -8.41
C GLY A 60 -7.84 -26.81 -8.95
N ALA A 61 -7.45 -25.92 -9.88
CA ALA A 61 -6.15 -25.98 -10.53
C ALA A 61 -4.98 -25.85 -9.55
N ILE A 62 -5.07 -24.93 -8.57
CA ILE A 62 -4.01 -24.73 -7.57
C ILE A 62 -3.83 -25.97 -6.68
N PRO A 63 -4.86 -26.52 -6.00
CA PRO A 63 -4.71 -27.77 -5.23
C PRO A 63 -4.14 -28.93 -6.05
N ASP A 64 -4.63 -29.15 -7.27
CA ASP A 64 -4.13 -30.22 -8.14
C ASP A 64 -2.65 -29.98 -8.52
N ALA A 65 -2.27 -28.74 -8.84
CA ALA A 65 -0.88 -28.38 -9.13
C ALA A 65 0.04 -28.57 -7.91
N VAL A 66 -0.44 -28.26 -6.69
CA VAL A 66 0.31 -28.56 -5.46
C VAL A 66 0.54 -30.07 -5.34
N MET A 67 -0.49 -30.90 -5.54
CA MET A 67 -0.37 -32.36 -5.44
C MET A 67 0.67 -32.94 -6.40
N GLU A 68 0.74 -32.42 -7.63
CA GLU A 68 1.77 -32.84 -8.60
C GLU A 68 3.20 -32.54 -8.15
N GLN A 69 3.38 -31.53 -7.29
CA GLN A 69 4.69 -31.16 -6.75
C GLN A 69 5.05 -31.90 -5.44
N LEU A 70 4.20 -32.83 -4.97
CA LEU A 70 4.40 -33.57 -3.72
C LEU A 70 4.93 -34.99 -3.90
N GLU A 71 5.22 -35.43 -5.13
CA GLU A 71 5.68 -36.81 -5.39
C GLU A 71 6.99 -37.17 -4.69
N GLY A 72 7.84 -36.17 -4.40
CA GLY A 72 9.11 -36.36 -3.69
C GLY A 72 8.99 -36.46 -2.17
N HIS A 73 7.84 -36.09 -1.60
CA HIS A 73 7.59 -36.09 -0.17
C HIS A 73 7.27 -37.50 0.34
N LYS A 74 7.35 -37.68 1.66
CA LYS A 74 7.16 -38.97 2.31
C LYS A 74 6.22 -38.87 3.49
N ASP A 75 5.43 -39.93 3.65
CA ASP A 75 4.59 -40.19 4.81
C ASP A 75 3.59 -39.07 5.14
N LEU A 76 3.08 -38.41 4.10
CA LEU A 76 2.06 -37.38 4.23
C LEU A 76 0.76 -37.98 4.80
N GLY A 77 -0.04 -37.12 5.42
CA GLY A 77 -1.40 -37.44 5.86
C GLY A 77 -2.45 -36.54 5.20
N VAL A 78 -3.71 -36.92 5.29
CA VAL A 78 -4.86 -36.18 4.77
C VAL A 78 -5.93 -36.06 5.85
N HIS A 79 -6.29 -34.82 6.16
CA HIS A 79 -7.47 -34.45 6.94
C HIS A 79 -8.01 -33.17 6.31
N THR A 80 -9.03 -33.29 5.49
CA THR A 80 -9.48 -32.22 4.57
C THR A 80 -10.99 -32.11 4.58
N GLU A 81 -11.56 -30.94 4.22
CA GLU A 81 -13.00 -30.85 3.99
C GLU A 81 -13.40 -31.71 2.78
N MET A 82 -12.68 -31.54 1.68
CA MET A 82 -12.92 -32.27 0.44
C MET A 82 -11.61 -32.58 -0.28
N PHE A 83 -11.65 -33.46 -1.26
CA PHE A 83 -10.52 -33.68 -2.18
C PHE A 83 -10.97 -34.08 -3.58
N SER A 84 -10.05 -33.93 -4.54
CA SER A 84 -10.19 -34.26 -5.97
C SER A 84 -9.40 -35.51 -6.36
N ASN A 85 -9.09 -35.69 -7.64
CA ASN A 85 -8.30 -36.82 -8.14
C ASN A 85 -6.87 -36.88 -7.56
N GLY A 86 -6.25 -35.73 -7.21
CA GLY A 86 -4.82 -35.68 -6.86
C GLY A 86 -4.40 -36.50 -5.64
N VAL A 87 -5.29 -36.70 -4.67
CA VAL A 87 -5.01 -37.55 -3.48
C VAL A 87 -4.75 -38.99 -3.88
N ILE A 88 -5.48 -39.51 -4.87
CA ILE A 88 -5.41 -40.93 -5.24
C ILE A 88 -4.03 -41.28 -5.77
N ASP A 89 -3.47 -40.44 -6.63
CA ASP A 89 -2.17 -40.71 -7.24
C ASP A 89 -1.08 -40.78 -6.17
N LEU A 90 -1.13 -39.90 -5.17
CA LEU A 90 -0.18 -39.89 -4.06
C LEU A 90 -0.39 -41.05 -3.08
N VAL A 91 -1.63 -41.51 -2.87
CA VAL A 91 -1.93 -42.72 -2.10
C VAL A 91 -1.39 -43.96 -2.82
N LYS A 92 -1.68 -44.12 -4.12
CA LYS A 92 -1.18 -45.24 -4.95
C LYS A 92 0.36 -45.29 -4.98
N LYS A 93 1.02 -44.13 -4.99
CA LYS A 93 2.49 -44.01 -4.95
C LYS A 93 3.09 -44.22 -3.55
N GLY A 94 2.27 -44.32 -2.50
CA GLY A 94 2.72 -44.48 -1.12
C GLY A 94 3.32 -43.20 -0.51
N VAL A 95 3.10 -42.04 -1.14
CA VAL A 95 3.50 -40.73 -0.61
C VAL A 95 2.61 -40.37 0.59
N ILE A 96 1.30 -40.60 0.46
CA ILE A 96 0.34 -40.44 1.54
C ILE A 96 0.21 -41.78 2.27
N THR A 97 0.59 -41.81 3.54
CA THR A 97 0.50 -43.03 4.38
C THR A 97 -0.30 -42.81 5.67
N ASN A 98 -0.59 -41.55 6.01
CA ASN A 98 -1.33 -41.16 7.22
C ASN A 98 -0.73 -41.69 8.54
N ARG A 99 0.54 -42.15 8.55
CA ARG A 99 1.14 -42.84 9.71
C ARG A 99 1.49 -41.91 10.86
N PHE A 100 1.76 -40.63 10.56
CA PHE A 100 2.13 -39.61 11.55
C PHE A 100 0.95 -38.80 12.08
N LYS A 101 -0.26 -39.00 11.52
CA LYS A 101 -1.49 -38.43 12.08
C LYS A 101 -1.74 -38.98 13.50
N LYS A 102 -2.25 -38.12 14.39
CA LYS A 102 -2.66 -38.52 15.75
C LYS A 102 -4.13 -38.92 15.82
N LYS A 103 -4.97 -38.29 15.00
CA LYS A 103 -6.39 -38.64 14.83
C LYS A 103 -6.56 -39.38 13.51
N HIS A 104 -7.32 -40.47 13.51
CA HIS A 104 -7.56 -41.30 12.32
C HIS A 104 -6.25 -41.71 11.62
N ARG A 105 -5.36 -42.35 12.38
CA ARG A 105 -4.07 -42.83 11.85
C ARG A 105 -4.32 -43.85 10.75
N GLN A 106 -3.53 -43.77 9.67
CA GLN A 106 -3.68 -44.63 8.47
C GLN A 106 -4.99 -44.43 7.69
N LYS A 107 -5.74 -43.35 7.95
CA LYS A 107 -6.96 -43.01 7.23
C LYS A 107 -6.86 -41.63 6.60
N ASN A 108 -7.28 -41.53 5.34
CA ASN A 108 -7.59 -40.30 4.64
C ASN A 108 -8.98 -39.84 5.11
N VAL A 109 -9.03 -38.75 5.88
CA VAL A 109 -10.28 -38.22 6.45
C VAL A 109 -10.79 -37.08 5.57
N THR A 110 -12.06 -37.15 5.19
CA THR A 110 -12.75 -36.11 4.43
C THR A 110 -14.20 -35.95 4.90
N THR A 111 -14.89 -34.85 4.54
CA THR A 111 -16.36 -34.80 4.66
C THR A 111 -17.06 -35.18 3.35
N PHE A 112 -16.52 -34.78 2.19
CA PHE A 112 -17.01 -35.24 0.89
C PHE A 112 -15.88 -35.33 -0.14
N ALA A 113 -16.19 -35.80 -1.36
CA ALA A 113 -15.26 -35.88 -2.47
C ALA A 113 -15.97 -35.58 -3.79
N ILE A 114 -15.27 -34.94 -4.73
CA ILE A 114 -15.80 -34.65 -6.07
C ILE A 114 -14.66 -34.77 -7.08
N GLY A 115 -14.89 -35.44 -8.20
CA GLY A 115 -13.83 -35.67 -9.19
C GLY A 115 -14.27 -36.57 -10.32
N SER A 116 -13.40 -37.49 -10.73
CA SER A 116 -13.62 -38.37 -11.88
C SER A 116 -14.34 -39.67 -11.50
N LYS A 117 -14.77 -40.43 -12.53
CA LYS A 117 -15.28 -41.80 -12.34
C LYS A 117 -14.22 -42.72 -11.71
N GLU A 118 -12.94 -42.49 -12.00
CA GLU A 118 -11.84 -43.24 -11.38
C GLU A 118 -11.76 -42.97 -9.88
N LEU A 119 -11.96 -41.71 -9.45
CA LEU A 119 -12.01 -41.36 -8.04
C LEU A 119 -13.12 -42.11 -7.32
N TYR A 120 -14.33 -42.07 -7.86
CA TYR A 120 -15.47 -42.75 -7.26
C TYR A 120 -15.29 -44.26 -7.19
N ALA A 121 -14.72 -44.88 -8.24
CA ALA A 121 -14.40 -46.30 -8.23
C ALA A 121 -13.31 -46.65 -7.19
N PHE A 122 -12.30 -45.79 -7.02
CA PHE A 122 -11.20 -46.01 -6.09
C PHE A 122 -11.63 -45.94 -4.63
N ILE A 123 -12.52 -45.01 -4.25
CA ILE A 123 -12.98 -44.86 -2.86
C ILE A 123 -14.05 -45.88 -2.46
N ASN A 124 -14.65 -46.60 -3.41
CA ASN A 124 -15.70 -47.58 -3.15
C ASN A 124 -15.17 -48.75 -2.30
N ASP A 125 -15.72 -48.90 -1.09
CA ASP A 125 -15.31 -49.90 -0.09
C ASP A 125 -13.80 -49.85 0.27
N HIS A 126 -13.14 -48.71 0.06
CA HIS A 126 -11.71 -48.61 0.31
C HIS A 126 -11.42 -48.35 1.80
N PRO A 127 -10.70 -49.26 2.50
CA PRO A 127 -10.51 -49.18 3.95
C PRO A 127 -9.58 -48.05 4.42
N GLU A 128 -8.97 -47.29 3.51
CA GLU A 128 -8.07 -46.19 3.86
C GLU A 128 -8.79 -44.84 3.81
N PHE A 129 -10.06 -44.80 3.40
CA PHE A 129 -10.87 -43.58 3.36
C PHE A 129 -11.95 -43.63 4.43
N GLU A 130 -12.17 -42.48 5.06
CA GLU A 130 -13.18 -42.29 6.09
C GLU A 130 -13.88 -40.94 5.86
N PHE A 131 -15.17 -41.02 5.55
CA PHE A 131 -16.04 -39.88 5.28
C PHE A 131 -16.84 -39.55 6.53
N LEU A 132 -16.50 -38.44 7.19
CA LEU A 132 -17.05 -38.04 8.48
C LEU A 132 -17.88 -36.75 8.36
N GLU A 133 -18.71 -36.49 9.36
CA GLU A 133 -19.51 -35.27 9.43
C GLU A 133 -18.64 -34.00 9.40
N SER A 134 -19.15 -32.95 8.73
CA SER A 134 -18.37 -31.72 8.51
C SER A 134 -18.09 -30.97 9.80
N ASP A 135 -18.97 -31.05 10.80
CA ASP A 135 -18.76 -30.45 12.12
C ASP A 135 -17.56 -31.06 12.87
N TYR A 136 -17.25 -32.35 12.65
CA TYR A 136 -16.04 -32.99 13.17
C TYR A 136 -14.81 -32.68 12.31
N VAL A 137 -14.93 -32.83 10.99
CA VAL A 137 -13.80 -32.66 10.06
C VAL A 137 -13.29 -31.22 10.08
N ASN A 138 -14.20 -30.25 10.13
CA ASN A 138 -13.88 -28.82 10.13
C ASN A 138 -13.72 -28.24 11.54
N ASP A 139 -13.86 -29.00 12.62
CA ASP A 139 -13.55 -28.46 13.96
C ASP A 139 -12.05 -28.14 14.06
N ALA A 140 -11.72 -26.85 14.17
CA ALA A 140 -10.35 -26.35 14.30
C ALA A 140 -9.55 -27.03 15.43
N TYR A 141 -10.20 -27.43 16.53
CA TYR A 141 -9.58 -28.16 17.62
C TYR A 141 -9.24 -29.61 17.24
N ILE A 142 -10.10 -30.27 16.46
CA ILE A 142 -9.86 -31.61 15.93
C ILE A 142 -8.72 -31.56 14.91
N ILE A 143 -8.76 -30.62 13.97
CA ILE A 143 -7.71 -30.36 12.99
C ILE A 143 -6.36 -30.21 13.70
N ALA A 144 -6.30 -29.34 14.72
CA ALA A 144 -5.08 -29.03 15.47
C ALA A 144 -4.49 -30.23 16.25
N LYS A 145 -5.25 -31.33 16.43
CA LYS A 145 -4.70 -32.54 17.06
C LYS A 145 -3.69 -33.25 16.18
N ASN A 146 -3.76 -33.09 14.86
CA ASN A 146 -2.74 -33.61 13.96
C ASN A 146 -1.55 -32.63 13.93
N PRO A 147 -0.29 -33.12 13.99
CA PRO A 147 0.88 -32.26 13.85
C PRO A 147 1.08 -31.85 12.39
N LYS A 148 1.82 -30.75 12.18
CA LYS A 148 2.22 -30.25 10.86
C LYS A 148 1.03 -30.16 9.89
N VAL A 149 -0.11 -29.65 10.36
CA VAL A 149 -1.25 -29.44 9.47
C VAL A 149 -0.91 -28.32 8.49
N VAL A 150 -0.95 -28.63 7.20
CA VAL A 150 -0.80 -27.65 6.13
C VAL A 150 -2.16 -27.47 5.47
N ALA A 151 -2.76 -26.30 5.67
CA ALA A 151 -4.06 -25.95 5.12
C ALA A 151 -3.88 -25.00 3.93
N ILE A 152 -4.22 -25.44 2.72
CA ILE A 152 -4.04 -24.69 1.49
C ILE A 152 -5.40 -24.29 0.94
N ASN A 153 -5.67 -22.99 0.93
CA ASN A 153 -6.94 -22.43 0.48
C ASN A 153 -6.69 -21.32 -0.54
N SER A 154 -7.68 -21.01 -1.38
CA SER A 154 -7.57 -19.93 -2.37
C SER A 154 -8.36 -18.70 -1.97
N ALA A 155 -8.13 -17.61 -2.71
CA ALA A 155 -8.75 -16.31 -2.48
C ALA A 155 -9.08 -15.63 -3.82
N ILE A 156 -10.05 -14.73 -3.78
CA ILE A 156 -10.42 -13.85 -4.90
C ILE A 156 -9.46 -12.66 -4.93
N GLU A 157 -9.26 -12.02 -3.78
CA GLU A 157 -8.36 -10.88 -3.60
C GLU A 157 -7.87 -10.77 -2.15
N ILE A 158 -6.71 -10.13 -1.96
CA ILE A 158 -6.08 -9.90 -0.66
C ILE A 158 -5.65 -8.44 -0.61
N ASP A 159 -5.98 -7.72 0.46
CA ASP A 159 -5.48 -6.36 0.63
C ASP A 159 -4.04 -6.31 1.19
N ILE A 160 -3.35 -5.17 1.03
CA ILE A 160 -1.98 -4.97 1.52
C ILE A 160 -1.84 -5.09 3.06
N THR A 161 -2.95 -5.15 3.81
CA THR A 161 -2.93 -5.41 5.25
C THR A 161 -3.02 -6.91 5.58
N GLY A 162 -3.35 -7.72 4.59
CA GLY A 162 -3.54 -9.17 4.67
C GLY A 162 -4.97 -9.61 4.96
N GLN A 163 -5.99 -8.78 4.73
CA GLN A 163 -7.37 -9.27 4.74
C GLN A 163 -7.65 -10.04 3.45
N VAL A 164 -8.33 -11.16 3.57
CA VAL A 164 -8.56 -12.09 2.46
C VAL A 164 -10.05 -12.16 2.16
N CYS A 165 -10.42 -11.84 0.93
CA CYS A 165 -11.73 -12.11 0.36
C CYS A 165 -11.67 -13.39 -0.47
N ALA A 166 -12.57 -14.34 -0.21
CA ALA A 166 -12.59 -15.62 -0.92
C ALA A 166 -13.97 -16.02 -1.45
N ASP A 167 -15.04 -15.29 -1.09
CA ASP A 167 -16.42 -15.70 -1.38
C ASP A 167 -17.22 -14.72 -2.24
N SER A 168 -16.70 -13.53 -2.49
CA SER A 168 -17.43 -12.43 -3.11
C SER A 168 -16.55 -11.54 -3.99
N ILE A 169 -17.18 -10.83 -4.92
CA ILE A 169 -16.55 -9.83 -5.78
C ILE A 169 -17.26 -8.50 -5.54
N GLY A 170 -16.71 -7.68 -4.65
CA GLY A 170 -17.45 -6.54 -4.09
C GLY A 170 -18.73 -7.04 -3.42
N THR A 171 -19.89 -6.47 -3.78
CA THR A 171 -21.19 -6.87 -3.24
C THR A 171 -21.79 -8.13 -3.88
N TYR A 172 -21.15 -8.72 -4.89
CA TYR A 172 -21.66 -9.92 -5.57
C TYR A 172 -21.16 -11.19 -4.86
N GLN A 173 -22.08 -11.95 -4.26
CA GLN A 173 -21.76 -13.24 -3.66
C GLN A 173 -21.43 -14.25 -4.77
N TYR A 174 -20.19 -14.72 -4.79
CA TYR A 174 -19.69 -15.66 -5.79
C TYR A 174 -19.76 -17.11 -5.30
N SER A 175 -19.46 -17.34 -4.03
CA SER A 175 -19.48 -18.65 -3.37
C SER A 175 -19.92 -18.53 -1.91
N GLY A 176 -19.14 -19.03 -0.95
CA GLY A 176 -19.40 -18.94 0.48
C GLY A 176 -18.13 -19.14 1.31
N VAL A 177 -18.23 -18.88 2.61
CA VAL A 177 -17.11 -19.00 3.57
C VAL A 177 -16.51 -20.42 3.56
N GLY A 178 -17.35 -21.45 3.49
CA GLY A 178 -16.94 -22.86 3.61
C GLY A 178 -16.17 -23.13 4.91
N GLY A 179 -15.30 -24.13 4.91
CA GLY A 179 -14.37 -24.39 6.02
C GLY A 179 -13.01 -23.71 5.92
N GLN A 180 -12.83 -22.74 5.00
CA GLN A 180 -11.52 -22.09 4.82
C GLN A 180 -10.99 -21.57 6.16
N MET A 181 -11.81 -20.79 6.86
CA MET A 181 -11.42 -20.15 8.10
C MET A 181 -11.14 -21.18 9.21
N ASP A 182 -11.89 -22.28 9.22
CA ASP A 182 -11.71 -23.37 10.17
C ASP A 182 -10.36 -24.06 10.01
N PHE A 183 -9.98 -24.38 8.78
CA PHE A 183 -8.69 -24.99 8.47
C PHE A 183 -7.52 -24.03 8.64
N ILE A 184 -7.69 -22.74 8.32
CA ILE A 184 -6.68 -21.72 8.62
C ILE A 184 -6.45 -21.64 10.14
N ARG A 185 -7.51 -21.65 10.94
CA ARG A 185 -7.41 -21.63 12.40
C ARG A 185 -6.82 -22.94 12.95
N GLY A 186 -7.27 -24.09 12.46
CA GLY A 186 -6.80 -25.40 12.87
C GLY A 186 -5.32 -25.63 12.56
N ALA A 187 -4.86 -25.19 11.38
CA ALA A 187 -3.45 -25.23 11.00
C ALA A 187 -2.59 -24.32 11.87
N ASN A 188 -3.09 -23.13 12.24
CA ASN A 188 -2.39 -22.22 13.15
C ASN A 188 -2.19 -22.84 14.55
N LEU A 189 -3.22 -23.54 15.06
CA LEU A 189 -3.17 -24.21 16.35
C LEU A 189 -2.37 -25.53 16.34
N SER A 190 -2.13 -26.11 15.16
CA SER A 190 -1.35 -27.32 14.99
C SER A 190 0.14 -27.08 15.24
N VAL A 191 0.79 -28.00 15.97
CA VAL A 191 2.24 -27.94 16.19
C VAL A 191 2.98 -28.08 14.85
N GLY A 192 3.66 -27.01 14.44
CA GLY A 192 4.36 -26.94 13.14
C GLY A 192 3.42 -26.76 11.94
N GLY A 193 2.16 -26.40 12.17
CA GLY A 193 1.18 -26.19 11.11
C GLY A 193 1.41 -24.91 10.32
N LYS A 194 0.91 -24.90 9.08
CA LYS A 194 1.09 -23.83 8.10
C LYS A 194 -0.25 -23.51 7.42
N PRO A 195 -0.92 -22.40 7.81
CA PRO A 195 -2.06 -21.89 7.08
C PRO A 195 -1.61 -21.08 5.87
N ILE A 196 -2.00 -21.53 4.68
CA ILE A 196 -1.58 -21.00 3.38
C ILE A 196 -2.81 -20.50 2.62
N ILE A 197 -2.71 -19.25 2.14
CA ILE A 197 -3.59 -18.69 1.12
C ILE A 197 -2.83 -18.62 -0.20
N ALA A 198 -3.27 -19.37 -1.20
CA ALA A 198 -2.62 -19.47 -2.51
C ALA A 198 -3.54 -18.93 -3.61
N LEU A 199 -3.04 -17.99 -4.40
CA LEU A 199 -3.78 -17.36 -5.49
C LEU A 199 -2.82 -16.92 -6.59
N SER A 200 -3.28 -16.93 -7.84
CA SER A 200 -2.58 -16.21 -8.90
C SER A 200 -2.50 -14.72 -8.54
N SER A 201 -1.41 -14.05 -8.88
CA SER A 201 -1.22 -12.62 -8.59
C SER A 201 -2.20 -11.72 -9.36
N THR A 202 -2.74 -12.21 -10.48
CA THR A 202 -3.66 -11.48 -11.35
C THR A 202 -4.93 -12.27 -11.70
N THR A 203 -5.94 -11.56 -12.21
CA THR A 203 -7.08 -12.16 -12.90
C THR A 203 -6.74 -12.45 -14.37
N ASN A 204 -7.60 -13.19 -15.07
CA ASN A 204 -7.45 -13.43 -16.52
C ASN A 204 -7.50 -12.13 -17.37
N LYS A 205 -7.91 -11.01 -16.78
CA LYS A 205 -7.92 -9.68 -17.40
C LYS A 205 -6.67 -8.85 -17.05
N GLY A 206 -5.74 -9.40 -16.28
CA GLY A 206 -4.54 -8.69 -15.83
C GLY A 206 -4.75 -7.75 -14.63
N GLU A 207 -5.93 -7.76 -13.99
CA GLU A 207 -6.16 -7.01 -12.75
C GLU A 207 -5.41 -7.67 -11.59
N SER A 208 -4.76 -6.87 -10.73
CA SER A 208 -4.08 -7.40 -9.54
C SER A 208 -5.09 -7.98 -8.55
N LYS A 209 -4.78 -9.15 -7.97
CA LYS A 209 -5.50 -9.73 -6.84
C LYS A 209 -4.86 -9.36 -5.49
N ILE A 210 -3.69 -8.73 -5.49
CA ILE A 210 -3.10 -8.07 -4.32
C ILE A 210 -3.41 -6.58 -4.44
N VAL A 211 -4.33 -6.09 -3.59
CA VAL A 211 -4.97 -4.78 -3.76
C VAL A 211 -4.68 -3.83 -2.59
N PRO A 212 -4.66 -2.50 -2.78
CA PRO A 212 -4.52 -1.58 -1.65
C PRO A 212 -5.70 -1.68 -0.66
N PHE A 213 -6.90 -1.86 -1.20
CA PHE A 213 -8.14 -2.02 -0.45
C PHE A 213 -8.99 -3.08 -1.15
N LEU A 214 -9.64 -3.93 -0.36
CA LEU A 214 -10.66 -4.83 -0.90
C LEU A 214 -11.76 -4.02 -1.58
N LYS A 215 -12.42 -4.61 -2.59
CA LYS A 215 -13.53 -3.97 -3.30
C LYS A 215 -14.62 -3.58 -2.29
N PRO A 216 -15.26 -2.40 -2.44
CA PRO A 216 -16.36 -2.01 -1.58
C PRO A 216 -17.43 -3.10 -1.49
N GLY A 217 -17.75 -3.51 -0.26
CA GLY A 217 -18.72 -4.57 0.02
C GLY A 217 -18.18 -6.01 -0.04
N ALA A 218 -16.91 -6.23 -0.35
CA ALA A 218 -16.30 -7.56 -0.35
C ALA A 218 -16.32 -8.20 1.05
N GLY A 219 -16.71 -9.48 1.10
CA GLY A 219 -16.75 -10.31 2.30
C GLY A 219 -15.36 -10.74 2.74
N VAL A 220 -14.91 -10.27 3.91
CA VAL A 220 -13.66 -10.76 4.52
C VAL A 220 -13.90 -12.15 5.10
N VAL A 221 -13.33 -13.17 4.45
CA VAL A 221 -13.43 -14.58 4.89
C VAL A 221 -12.32 -14.89 5.88
N THR A 222 -11.07 -14.59 5.53
CA THR A 222 -9.93 -14.73 6.44
C THR A 222 -9.42 -13.36 6.85
N THR A 223 -9.56 -13.04 8.13
CA THR A 223 -9.12 -11.75 8.68
C THR A 223 -7.59 -11.62 8.70
N ARG A 224 -7.07 -10.39 8.72
CA ARG A 224 -5.63 -10.09 8.84
C ARG A 224 -4.90 -10.77 10.00
N ALA A 225 -5.59 -11.09 11.09
CA ALA A 225 -4.98 -11.72 12.27
C ALA A 225 -4.73 -13.23 12.06
N HIS A 226 -5.42 -13.85 11.10
CA HIS A 226 -5.39 -15.29 10.85
C HIS A 226 -4.48 -15.69 9.69
N VAL A 227 -4.22 -14.78 8.75
CA VAL A 227 -3.33 -15.04 7.61
C VAL A 227 -1.87 -15.22 8.09
N HIS A 228 -1.23 -16.29 7.63
CA HIS A 228 0.20 -16.54 7.87
C HIS A 228 0.98 -16.49 6.56
N TYR A 229 0.74 -17.44 5.66
CA TYR A 229 1.42 -17.51 4.37
C TYR A 229 0.47 -17.08 3.26
N VAL A 230 0.94 -16.19 2.38
CA VAL A 230 0.32 -15.88 1.09
C VAL A 230 1.28 -16.30 -0.01
N ILE A 231 0.80 -17.03 -1.01
CA ILE A 231 1.63 -17.57 -2.08
C ILE A 231 1.01 -17.21 -3.43
N THR A 232 1.83 -16.64 -4.30
CA THR A 232 1.54 -16.45 -5.73
C THR A 232 2.58 -17.17 -6.57
N GLU A 233 2.47 -17.07 -7.89
CA GLU A 233 3.47 -17.54 -8.85
C GLU A 233 4.81 -16.79 -8.77
N TYR A 234 4.89 -15.72 -7.98
CA TYR A 234 6.11 -14.92 -7.79
C TYR A 234 6.84 -15.21 -6.47
N GLY A 235 6.20 -15.91 -5.53
CA GLY A 235 6.86 -16.32 -4.29
C GLY A 235 5.95 -16.46 -3.09
N ILE A 236 6.57 -16.36 -1.90
CA ILE A 236 5.94 -16.63 -0.60
C ILE A 236 6.08 -15.40 0.30
N ALA A 237 4.96 -14.85 0.74
CA ALA A 237 4.90 -13.80 1.75
C ALA A 237 4.44 -14.37 3.10
N TYR A 238 5.28 -14.24 4.13
CA TYR A 238 4.91 -14.59 5.51
C TYR A 238 4.47 -13.34 6.28
N LEU A 239 3.25 -13.31 6.82
CA LEU A 239 2.62 -12.11 7.39
C LEU A 239 2.42 -12.15 8.91
N PHE A 240 2.52 -13.32 9.54
CA PHE A 240 2.31 -13.44 10.97
C PHE A 240 3.42 -12.71 11.75
N GLY A 241 3.02 -11.91 12.75
CA GLY A 241 3.92 -11.06 13.53
C GLY A 241 4.43 -9.78 12.83
N LYS A 242 4.13 -9.57 11.54
CA LYS A 242 4.51 -8.35 10.81
C LYS A 242 3.56 -7.19 11.06
N ASN A 243 4.09 -5.96 11.15
CA ASN A 243 3.28 -4.74 11.15
C ASN A 243 2.72 -4.42 9.74
N LEU A 244 1.81 -3.45 9.64
CA LEU A 244 1.13 -3.12 8.37
C LEU A 244 2.11 -2.75 7.24
N LYS A 245 3.16 -1.97 7.54
CA LYS A 245 4.18 -1.59 6.55
C LYS A 245 4.94 -2.82 6.04
N GLN A 246 5.37 -3.69 6.95
CA GLN A 246 6.10 -4.92 6.59
C GLN A 246 5.22 -5.91 5.81
N ARG A 247 3.92 -5.97 6.10
CA ARG A 247 2.97 -6.78 5.34
C ARG A 247 2.78 -6.26 3.93
N ALA A 248 2.61 -4.95 3.78
CA ALA A 248 2.46 -4.32 2.48
C ALA A 248 3.65 -4.64 1.57
N TYR A 249 4.89 -4.45 2.05
CA TYR A 249 6.07 -4.81 1.25
C TYR A 249 6.13 -6.30 0.92
N ALA A 250 5.91 -7.18 1.91
CA ALA A 250 5.94 -8.63 1.65
C ALA A 250 4.90 -9.08 0.62
N LEU A 251 3.72 -8.46 0.60
CA LEU A 251 2.67 -8.73 -0.38
C LEU A 251 2.99 -8.12 -1.76
N ILE A 252 3.57 -6.92 -1.80
CA ILE A 252 4.04 -6.31 -3.04
C ILE A 252 5.12 -7.18 -3.68
N ASP A 253 6.07 -7.71 -2.91
CA ASP A 253 7.15 -8.57 -3.43
C ASP A 253 6.65 -9.83 -4.16
N ILE A 254 5.41 -10.27 -3.92
CA ILE A 254 4.77 -11.41 -4.58
C ILE A 254 3.59 -11.00 -5.47
N ALA A 255 3.39 -9.71 -5.73
CA ALA A 255 2.44 -9.23 -6.72
C ALA A 255 3.03 -9.34 -8.14
N HIS A 256 2.19 -9.19 -9.16
CA HIS A 256 2.67 -9.22 -10.53
C HIS A 256 3.55 -7.98 -10.80
N PRO A 257 4.76 -8.13 -11.38
CA PRO A 257 5.68 -7.02 -11.60
C PRO A 257 5.09 -5.86 -12.44
N SER A 258 4.11 -6.14 -13.31
CA SER A 258 3.43 -5.08 -14.08
C SER A 258 2.65 -4.09 -13.21
N HIS A 259 2.31 -4.44 -11.97
CA HIS A 259 1.61 -3.56 -11.04
C HIS A 259 2.55 -2.78 -10.14
N HIS A 260 3.87 -3.05 -10.18
CA HIS A 260 4.88 -2.28 -9.45
C HIS A 260 5.26 -1.00 -10.19
N LYS A 261 5.20 -1.04 -11.53
CA LYS A 261 5.51 0.10 -12.38
C LYS A 261 4.30 1.02 -12.50
N LYS A 262 4.57 2.31 -12.42
CA LYS A 262 3.59 3.37 -12.68
C LYS A 262 4.26 4.44 -13.51
N HIS A 263 3.56 4.91 -14.53
CA HIS A 263 3.91 6.16 -15.19
C HIS A 263 3.27 7.29 -14.40
N ILE A 264 4.08 8.23 -13.94
CA ILE A 264 3.66 9.39 -13.17
C ILE A 264 4.11 10.64 -13.89
N THR A 265 3.16 11.53 -14.20
CA THR A 265 3.46 12.79 -14.86
C THR A 265 3.27 13.97 -13.91
N LEU A 266 4.31 14.78 -13.74
CA LEU A 266 4.35 15.96 -12.89
C LEU A 266 4.40 17.22 -13.77
N ILE A 267 3.38 18.07 -13.69
CA ILE A 267 3.27 19.30 -14.48
C ILE A 267 3.86 20.47 -13.70
N GLY A 268 4.78 21.19 -14.34
CA GLY A 268 5.58 22.26 -13.76
C GLY A 268 6.86 21.73 -13.09
N ALA A 269 7.97 22.44 -13.27
CA ALA A 269 9.28 22.16 -12.69
C ALA A 269 9.63 23.12 -11.54
N GLY A 270 8.65 23.34 -10.66
CA GLY A 270 8.82 24.07 -9.40
C GLY A 270 9.14 23.14 -8.21
N ILE A 271 9.34 23.74 -7.04
CA ILE A 271 9.73 23.03 -5.81
C ILE A 271 8.77 21.91 -5.41
N MET A 272 7.46 22.09 -5.62
CA MET A 272 6.44 21.09 -5.28
C MET A 272 6.63 19.82 -6.09
N SER A 273 6.75 19.95 -7.42
CA SER A 273 6.97 18.82 -8.32
C SER A 273 8.33 18.17 -8.07
N ALA A 274 9.39 18.96 -7.89
CA ALA A 274 10.72 18.42 -7.57
C ALA A 274 10.70 17.60 -6.27
N THR A 275 10.10 18.13 -5.20
CA THR A 275 9.96 17.44 -3.91
C THR A 275 9.15 16.15 -4.05
N LEU A 276 8.02 16.20 -4.75
CA LEU A 276 7.18 15.02 -4.99
C LEU A 276 7.93 13.96 -5.82
N GLY A 277 8.66 14.36 -6.86
CA GLY A 277 9.47 13.45 -7.66
C GLY A 277 10.51 12.69 -6.85
N ILE A 278 11.23 13.37 -5.95
CA ILE A 278 12.18 12.74 -5.03
C ILE A 278 11.46 11.72 -4.13
N LEU A 279 10.34 12.12 -3.53
CA LEU A 279 9.57 11.25 -2.63
C LEU A 279 9.04 10.01 -3.35
N LEU A 280 8.56 10.16 -4.59
CA LEU A 280 8.08 9.05 -5.42
C LEU A 280 9.20 8.10 -5.80
N ASN A 281 10.36 8.62 -6.21
CA ASN A 281 11.51 7.79 -6.56
C ASN A 281 12.06 7.02 -5.34
N GLU A 282 12.15 7.68 -4.18
CA GLU A 282 12.57 7.02 -2.93
C GLU A 282 11.54 5.99 -2.44
N LEU A 283 10.26 6.19 -2.76
CA LEU A 283 9.20 5.24 -2.43
C LEU A 283 9.26 4.01 -3.32
N ASN A 284 9.41 4.20 -4.63
CA ASN A 284 9.54 3.13 -5.60
C ASN A 284 10.34 3.58 -6.84
N PRO A 285 11.60 3.14 -6.99
CA PRO A 285 12.44 3.51 -8.14
C PRO A 285 12.00 2.83 -9.45
N GLU A 286 11.02 1.92 -9.42
CA GLU A 286 10.42 1.35 -10.64
C GLU A 286 9.35 2.26 -11.26
N PHE A 287 9.01 3.38 -10.62
CA PHE A 287 8.14 4.40 -11.22
C PHE A 287 8.87 5.16 -12.32
N GLU A 288 8.21 5.31 -13.47
CA GLU A 288 8.62 6.19 -14.54
C GLU A 288 8.04 7.57 -14.25
N ILE A 289 8.89 8.57 -14.06
CA ILE A 289 8.48 9.92 -13.67
C ILE A 289 8.83 10.90 -14.79
N GLU A 290 7.81 11.48 -15.41
CA GLU A 290 7.98 12.51 -16.44
C GLU A 290 7.57 13.88 -15.91
N PHE A 291 8.41 14.89 -16.18
CA PHE A 291 8.12 16.29 -15.86
C PHE A 291 7.88 17.08 -17.14
N PHE A 292 6.82 17.88 -17.17
CA PHE A 292 6.57 18.83 -18.25
C PHE A 292 6.57 20.27 -17.73
N GLU A 293 7.46 21.09 -18.25
CA GLU A 293 7.59 22.50 -17.92
C GLU A 293 7.47 23.35 -19.18
N ARG A 294 6.63 24.38 -19.10
CA ARG A 294 6.39 25.32 -20.20
C ARG A 294 7.60 26.20 -20.46
N MET A 295 8.32 26.57 -19.40
CA MET A 295 9.52 27.41 -19.48
C MET A 295 10.71 26.61 -20.02
N ASP A 296 11.75 27.32 -20.47
CA ASP A 296 12.99 26.76 -20.99
C ASP A 296 13.98 26.33 -19.90
N GLN A 297 13.64 26.60 -18.63
CA GLN A 297 14.44 26.24 -17.46
C GLN A 297 13.55 25.89 -16.26
N VAL A 298 14.07 25.06 -15.35
CA VAL A 298 13.39 24.75 -14.08
C VAL A 298 13.41 25.93 -13.12
N ALA A 299 12.43 25.96 -12.20
CA ALA A 299 12.33 26.97 -11.15
C ALA A 299 12.26 28.44 -11.62
N ALA A 300 11.80 28.69 -12.86
CA ALA A 300 11.79 30.04 -13.45
C ALA A 300 10.64 30.94 -12.98
N GLU A 301 9.56 30.34 -12.46
CA GLU A 301 8.33 31.04 -12.09
C GLU A 301 8.18 31.12 -10.56
N SER A 302 7.21 30.42 -9.96
CA SER A 302 6.86 30.53 -8.53
C SER A 302 7.97 30.12 -7.55
N SER A 303 8.95 29.34 -8.00
CA SER A 303 10.12 28.96 -7.18
C SER A 303 11.29 29.92 -7.33
N ASP A 304 11.27 30.83 -8.31
CA ASP A 304 12.35 31.80 -8.47
C ASP A 304 12.43 32.72 -7.25
N ALA A 305 13.66 33.05 -6.83
CA ALA A 305 13.88 33.80 -5.60
C ALA A 305 13.20 35.18 -5.62
N TRP A 306 13.03 35.80 -6.78
CA TRP A 306 12.35 37.09 -6.91
C TRP A 306 10.83 36.97 -6.75
N ASN A 307 10.24 35.91 -7.29
CA ASN A 307 8.80 35.65 -7.22
C ASN A 307 8.36 35.02 -5.90
N ASN A 308 9.29 34.35 -5.21
CA ASN A 308 9.07 33.65 -3.95
C ASN A 308 9.46 34.49 -2.71
N ALA A 309 10.01 35.69 -2.91
CA ALA A 309 10.49 36.56 -1.85
C ALA A 309 9.47 36.70 -0.71
N GLY A 310 9.83 36.23 0.48
CA GLY A 310 8.98 36.28 1.68
C GLY A 310 8.25 34.99 2.05
N THR A 311 8.35 33.89 1.27
CA THR A 311 7.66 32.61 1.62
C THR A 311 8.60 31.47 2.04
N GLY A 312 9.89 31.53 1.69
CA GLY A 312 10.87 30.52 2.06
C GLY A 312 11.58 30.84 3.36
N HIS A 313 10.90 30.77 4.51
CA HIS A 313 11.54 31.00 5.80
C HIS A 313 10.89 30.24 6.96
N SER A 314 11.58 30.15 8.10
CA SER A 314 11.18 29.40 9.29
C SER A 314 10.05 30.01 10.15
N ALA A 315 9.18 30.83 9.56
CA ALA A 315 7.93 31.37 10.13
C ALA A 315 8.03 32.21 11.42
N PHE A 316 9.22 32.41 12.00
CA PHE A 316 9.36 33.09 13.29
C PHE A 316 9.01 34.59 13.25
N CYS A 317 9.10 35.25 12.09
CA CYS A 317 8.85 36.69 11.94
C CYS A 317 7.43 37.06 11.48
N GLU A 318 6.57 36.09 11.19
CA GLU A 318 5.26 36.35 10.57
C GLU A 318 4.19 36.71 11.61
N LEU A 319 3.76 37.97 11.56
CA LEU A 319 2.72 38.48 12.46
C LEU A 319 1.32 37.98 12.07
N ASN A 320 1.07 37.74 10.78
CA ASN A 320 -0.21 37.25 10.24
C ASN A 320 -0.47 35.74 10.53
N TYR A 321 0.47 35.06 11.20
CA TYR A 321 0.29 33.68 11.68
C TYR A 321 -0.27 33.62 13.11
N THR A 322 -0.52 34.77 13.69
CA THR A 322 -1.17 34.93 14.99
C THR A 322 -2.38 35.83 14.82
N SER A 323 -3.54 35.41 15.30
CA SER A 323 -4.77 36.20 15.27
C SER A 323 -5.19 36.54 16.69
N GLU A 324 -5.74 37.74 16.87
CA GLU A 324 -6.38 38.14 18.12
C GLU A 324 -7.89 38.24 17.89
N ILE A 325 -8.66 37.51 18.70
CA ILE A 325 -10.12 37.55 18.71
C ILE A 325 -10.55 37.71 20.17
N ASP A 326 -11.38 38.73 20.46
CA ASP A 326 -11.89 39.04 21.79
C ASP A 326 -10.80 39.15 22.89
N GLY A 327 -9.63 39.69 22.54
CA GLY A 327 -8.51 39.88 23.47
C GLY A 327 -7.64 38.64 23.71
N GLN A 328 -7.96 37.50 23.10
CA GLN A 328 -7.15 36.27 23.16
C GLN A 328 -6.32 36.10 21.89
N ILE A 329 -5.03 35.87 22.07
CA ILE A 329 -4.08 35.62 20.98
C ILE A 329 -3.99 34.10 20.73
N ASP A 330 -4.26 33.68 19.50
CA ASP A 330 -4.05 32.31 19.05
C ASP A 330 -2.72 32.19 18.28
N ILE A 331 -1.85 31.29 18.75
CA ILE A 331 -0.55 30.99 18.15
C ILE A 331 -0.51 29.66 17.38
N SER A 332 -1.63 28.94 17.29
CA SER A 332 -1.71 27.58 16.74
C SER A 332 -1.22 27.51 15.29
N LYS A 333 -1.53 28.53 14.48
CA LYS A 333 -1.04 28.61 13.09
C LYS A 333 0.47 28.81 13.04
N ALA A 334 1.04 29.69 13.86
CA ALA A 334 2.50 29.87 13.95
C ALA A 334 3.22 28.57 14.36
N VAL A 335 2.71 27.88 15.40
CA VAL A 335 3.24 26.58 15.84
C VAL A 335 3.18 25.54 14.71
N LYS A 336 2.04 25.45 14.02
CA LYS A 336 1.85 24.50 12.91
C LYS A 336 2.84 24.74 11.77
N ILE A 337 2.98 25.98 11.30
CA ILE A 337 3.87 26.30 10.18
C ILE A 337 5.34 26.09 10.57
N ALA A 338 5.76 26.54 11.76
CA ALA A 338 7.12 26.30 12.25
C ALA A 338 7.43 24.79 12.36
N THR A 339 6.48 23.99 12.84
CA THR A 339 6.63 22.52 12.91
C THR A 339 6.77 21.90 11.52
N GLN A 340 5.96 22.34 10.54
CA GLN A 340 6.07 21.88 9.15
C GLN A 340 7.44 22.24 8.54
N PHE A 341 7.98 23.41 8.85
CA PHE A 341 9.31 23.80 8.40
C PHE A 341 10.41 22.91 8.99
N GLU A 342 10.33 22.54 10.28
CA GLU A 342 11.25 21.56 10.90
C GLU A 342 11.17 20.18 10.24
N MET A 343 9.98 19.75 9.83
CA MET A 343 9.82 18.52 9.04
C MET A 343 10.51 18.62 7.67
N SER A 344 10.38 19.76 6.98
CA SER A 344 11.10 20.01 5.72
C SER A 344 12.62 19.97 5.91
N LYS A 345 13.16 20.58 6.96
CA LYS A 345 14.59 20.49 7.29
C LYS A 345 15.04 19.05 7.54
N SER A 346 14.21 18.25 8.22
CA SER A 346 14.51 16.83 8.45
C SER A 346 14.59 16.05 7.14
N PHE A 347 13.70 16.34 6.19
CA PHE A 347 13.75 15.76 4.85
C PHE A 347 15.02 16.21 4.09
N TRP A 348 15.36 17.50 4.09
CA TRP A 348 16.58 17.97 3.42
C TRP A 348 17.85 17.41 4.05
N ALA A 349 17.89 17.27 5.38
CA ALA A 349 18.99 16.61 6.07
C ALA A 349 19.13 15.13 5.64
N TYR A 350 18.02 14.43 5.43
CA TYR A 350 18.03 13.10 4.84
C TYR A 350 18.65 13.11 3.43
N LEU A 351 18.26 14.03 2.55
CA LEU A 351 18.82 14.15 1.19
C LEU A 351 20.32 14.47 1.20
N VAL A 352 20.78 15.32 2.13
CA VAL A 352 22.22 15.59 2.34
C VAL A 352 22.93 14.30 2.80
N SER A 353 22.36 13.55 3.74
CA SER A 353 22.96 12.29 4.22
C SER A 353 23.10 11.23 3.11
N LYS A 354 22.20 11.26 2.13
CA LYS A 354 22.22 10.42 0.92
C LYS A 354 23.11 10.95 -0.18
N ARG A 355 23.68 12.16 -0.02
CA ARG A 355 24.45 12.90 -1.04
C ARG A 355 23.64 13.25 -2.29
N PHE A 356 22.31 13.38 -2.15
CA PHE A 356 21.47 13.92 -3.22
C PHE A 356 21.57 15.45 -3.26
N ILE A 357 21.93 16.06 -2.13
CA ILE A 357 22.31 17.47 -2.02
C ILE A 357 23.74 17.54 -1.46
N GLU A 358 24.67 18.09 -2.23
CA GLU A 358 26.07 18.19 -1.83
C GLU A 358 26.38 19.45 -1.01
N ASN A 359 25.85 20.60 -1.43
CA ASN A 359 26.11 21.89 -0.79
C ASN A 359 24.81 22.53 -0.26
N PRO A 360 24.39 22.22 0.98
CA PRO A 360 23.16 22.78 1.54
C PRO A 360 23.20 24.30 1.71
N GLU A 361 24.36 24.90 2.01
CA GLU A 361 24.51 26.36 2.19
C GLU A 361 24.12 27.16 0.94
N SER A 362 24.13 26.52 -0.23
CA SER A 362 23.69 27.14 -1.47
C SER A 362 22.20 27.51 -1.48
N PHE A 363 21.35 26.85 -0.68
CA PHE A 363 19.92 27.10 -0.67
C PHE A 363 19.34 27.39 0.72
N ILE A 364 19.99 26.99 1.81
CA ILE A 364 19.48 27.22 3.17
C ILE A 364 20.49 28.02 3.99
N ASN A 365 20.01 29.10 4.63
CA ASN A 365 20.87 30.02 5.38
C ASN A 365 20.24 30.39 6.72
N ASN A 366 21.08 30.49 7.75
CA ASN A 366 20.65 31.02 9.05
C ASN A 366 20.58 32.56 8.96
N ILE A 367 19.39 33.11 9.13
CA ILE A 367 19.10 34.54 9.08
C ILE A 367 18.20 34.89 10.27
N PRO A 368 18.61 35.79 11.17
CA PRO A 368 17.76 36.18 12.29
C PRO A 368 16.42 36.75 11.84
N HIS A 369 15.34 36.21 12.37
CA HIS A 369 13.98 36.66 12.09
C HIS A 369 13.58 37.75 13.06
N ILE A 370 13.19 38.92 12.53
CA ILE A 370 12.75 40.06 13.32
C ILE A 370 11.34 40.47 12.91
N SER A 371 10.41 40.54 13.86
CA SER A 371 9.11 41.19 13.67
C SER A 371 9.17 42.57 14.31
N PHE A 372 8.79 43.61 13.59
CA PHE A 372 8.85 44.99 14.06
C PHE A 372 7.47 45.65 13.96
N VAL A 373 7.10 46.42 14.99
CA VAL A 373 5.84 47.15 15.04
C VAL A 373 6.03 48.54 15.66
N TRP A 374 5.10 49.44 15.36
CA TRP A 374 5.03 50.78 15.95
C TRP A 374 3.59 51.09 16.41
N GLY A 375 3.47 52.00 17.38
CA GLY A 375 2.20 52.39 17.99
C GLY A 375 1.82 51.54 19.20
N GLU A 376 1.09 52.13 20.15
CA GLU A 376 0.83 51.53 21.47
C GLU A 376 0.10 50.18 21.37
N GLU A 377 -0.95 50.08 20.56
CA GLU A 377 -1.74 48.85 20.39
C GLU A 377 -0.89 47.70 19.83
N ASN A 378 -0.08 47.98 18.80
CA ASN A 378 0.75 46.95 18.17
C ASN A 378 1.89 46.51 19.08
N VAL A 379 2.48 47.43 19.85
CA VAL A 379 3.52 47.12 20.84
C VAL A 379 2.97 46.23 21.95
N ASP A 380 1.77 46.52 22.45
CA ASP A 380 1.12 45.66 23.44
C ASP A 380 0.79 44.27 22.87
N PHE A 381 0.23 44.21 21.66
CA PHE A 381 -0.02 42.95 20.96
C PHE A 381 1.27 42.13 20.82
N LEU A 382 2.35 42.73 20.33
CA LEU A 382 3.63 42.04 20.11
C LEU A 382 4.22 41.52 21.43
N ARG A 383 4.08 42.28 22.52
CA ARG A 383 4.52 41.86 23.87
C ARG A 383 3.74 40.65 24.37
N ARG A 384 2.40 40.67 24.27
CA ARG A 384 1.53 39.54 24.67
C ARG A 384 1.78 38.31 23.80
N ARG A 385 1.91 38.50 22.48
CA ARG A 385 2.29 37.46 21.52
C ARG A 385 3.63 36.82 21.88
N ALA A 386 4.66 37.62 22.12
CA ALA A 386 6.00 37.12 22.46
C ALA A 386 5.97 36.26 23.72
N HIS A 387 5.28 36.71 24.77
CA HIS A 387 5.15 35.97 26.02
C HIS A 387 4.48 34.59 25.82
N LEU A 388 3.41 34.53 25.03
CA LEU A 388 2.72 33.28 24.71
C LEU A 388 3.58 32.35 23.85
N MET A 389 4.28 32.90 22.84
CA MET A 389 5.15 32.11 21.98
C MET A 389 6.32 31.52 22.76
N GLN A 390 6.99 32.29 23.62
CA GLN A 390 8.11 31.84 24.45
C GLN A 390 7.78 30.63 25.36
N ALA A 391 6.51 30.46 25.73
CA ALA A 391 6.08 29.31 26.51
C ALA A 391 6.13 27.99 25.72
N HIS A 392 6.17 28.05 24.39
CA HIS A 392 6.24 26.89 23.52
C HIS A 392 7.71 26.58 23.14
N PRO A 393 8.17 25.31 23.19
CA PRO A 393 9.58 24.96 22.99
C PRO A 393 10.21 25.51 21.71
N LEU A 394 9.47 25.50 20.59
CA LEU A 394 9.94 26.01 19.28
C LEU A 394 10.30 27.51 19.28
N PHE A 395 9.77 28.31 20.21
CA PHE A 395 10.00 29.76 20.26
C PHE A 395 10.63 30.19 21.58
N SER A 396 11.16 29.24 22.36
CA SER A 396 11.70 29.49 23.71
C SER A 396 12.88 30.48 23.74
N GLU A 397 13.64 30.57 22.64
CA GLU A 397 14.75 31.54 22.49
C GLU A 397 14.32 32.90 21.91
N MET A 398 13.01 33.11 21.65
CA MET A 398 12.52 34.38 21.12
C MET A 398 12.79 35.50 22.11
N ARG A 399 13.34 36.62 21.62
CA ARG A 399 13.62 37.81 22.41
C ARG A 399 12.61 38.91 22.07
N PHE A 400 12.17 39.68 23.06
CA PHE A 400 11.34 40.88 22.88
C PHE A 400 12.08 42.10 23.41
N SER A 401 11.99 43.23 22.70
CA SER A 401 12.47 44.51 23.19
C SER A 401 11.60 45.66 22.69
N ASN A 402 11.46 46.68 23.54
CA ASN A 402 10.95 48.00 23.19
C ASN A 402 11.97 49.11 23.52
N GLN A 403 13.22 48.74 23.81
CA GLN A 403 14.30 49.67 24.13
C GLN A 403 15.01 50.12 22.85
N HIS A 404 15.08 51.43 22.62
CA HIS A 404 15.56 52.00 21.36
C HIS A 404 17.00 51.57 20.99
N ASP A 405 17.89 51.48 21.98
CA ASP A 405 19.27 51.01 21.83
C ASP A 405 19.36 49.54 21.38
N VAL A 406 18.55 48.66 21.98
CA VAL A 406 18.46 47.24 21.60
C VAL A 406 17.87 47.10 20.20
N LEU A 407 16.85 47.88 19.86
CA LEU A 407 16.26 47.88 18.52
C LEU A 407 17.27 48.38 17.46
N LEU A 408 18.07 49.39 17.80
CA LEU A 408 19.14 49.92 16.93
C LEU A 408 20.23 48.87 16.69
N GLU A 409 20.57 48.07 17.69
CA GLU A 409 21.48 46.93 17.54
C GLU A 409 20.90 45.86 16.60
N TRP A 410 19.61 45.53 16.76
CA TRP A 410 18.97 44.44 16.00
C TRP A 410 18.72 44.80 14.54
N MET A 411 18.35 46.04 14.24
CA MET A 411 17.90 46.47 12.91
C MET A 411 18.30 47.93 12.62
N PRO A 412 19.60 48.21 12.47
CA PRO A 412 20.14 49.57 12.41
C PRO A 412 19.58 50.41 11.26
N LEU A 413 19.29 49.78 10.11
CA LEU A 413 18.70 50.47 8.96
C LEU A 413 17.22 50.83 9.19
N VAL A 414 16.45 49.99 9.87
CA VAL A 414 15.03 50.24 10.20
C VAL A 414 14.92 51.34 11.26
N MET A 415 15.88 51.40 12.17
CA MET A 415 15.95 52.40 13.24
C MET A 415 16.60 53.72 12.80
N GLN A 416 17.18 53.77 11.58
CA GLN A 416 17.77 54.98 11.06
C GLN A 416 16.74 56.11 11.00
N SER A 417 17.07 57.26 11.59
CA SER A 417 16.20 58.44 11.69
C SER A 417 14.96 58.31 12.59
N ARG A 418 14.79 57.20 13.33
CA ARG A 418 13.73 57.04 14.33
C ARG A 418 14.11 57.66 15.66
N LYS A 419 13.20 58.42 16.27
CA LYS A 419 13.48 59.13 17.53
C LYS A 419 13.35 58.20 18.75
N PRO A 420 14.09 58.47 19.85
CA PRO A 420 14.01 57.68 21.08
C PRO A 420 12.64 57.66 21.77
N ASP A 421 11.80 58.66 21.50
CA ASP A 421 10.45 58.79 22.06
C ASP A 421 9.35 58.12 21.20
N GLU A 422 9.72 57.52 20.05
CA GLU A 422 8.77 56.72 19.27
C GLU A 422 8.39 55.43 19.99
N VAL A 423 7.10 55.08 19.96
CA VAL A 423 6.58 53.82 20.51
C VAL A 423 6.83 52.69 19.53
N LEU A 424 7.91 51.92 19.79
CA LEU A 424 8.43 50.88 18.92
C LEU A 424 8.67 49.58 19.71
N ALA A 425 8.49 48.43 19.06
CA ALA A 425 8.93 47.15 19.62
C ALA A 425 9.31 46.17 18.52
N ALA A 426 10.14 45.20 18.90
CA ALA A 426 10.43 44.05 18.04
C ALA A 426 10.54 42.75 18.83
N THR A 427 10.31 41.65 18.12
CA THR A 427 10.76 40.32 18.53
C THR A 427 11.89 39.85 17.63
N LYS A 428 12.86 39.12 18.16
CA LYS A 428 13.99 38.55 17.42
C LYS A 428 14.16 37.06 17.73
N MET A 429 14.41 36.27 16.70
CA MET A 429 14.79 34.86 16.78
C MET A 429 16.09 34.64 16.01
N ASP A 430 17.18 34.30 16.71
CA ASP A 430 18.50 34.16 16.06
C ASP A 430 18.64 32.90 15.21
N ILE A 431 17.83 31.86 15.48
CA ILE A 431 17.80 30.62 14.71
C ILE A 431 16.90 30.69 13.47
N GLY A 432 16.50 31.90 13.06
CA GLY A 432 15.72 32.08 11.83
C GLY A 432 16.43 31.48 10.63
N THR A 433 15.68 30.96 9.67
CA THR A 433 16.26 30.23 8.54
C THR A 433 15.50 30.55 7.28
N ASP A 434 16.23 31.01 6.26
CA ASP A 434 15.69 31.30 4.94
C ASP A 434 16.11 30.24 3.93
N VAL A 435 15.26 30.06 2.92
CA VAL A 435 15.35 29.03 1.89
C VAL A 435 15.22 29.68 0.52
N ASN A 436 16.26 29.56 -0.27
CA ASN A 436 16.22 29.83 -1.70
C ASN A 436 15.62 28.62 -2.43
N PHE A 437 14.29 28.60 -2.55
CA PHE A 437 13.58 27.51 -3.22
C PHE A 437 13.97 27.35 -4.69
N GLY A 438 14.38 28.42 -5.36
CA GLY A 438 14.82 28.37 -6.75
C GLY A 438 16.10 27.54 -6.87
N ASN A 439 17.06 27.81 -5.99
CA ASN A 439 18.29 27.03 -5.96
C ASN A 439 18.05 25.59 -5.45
N LEU A 440 17.24 25.41 -4.40
CA LEU A 440 16.86 24.06 -3.94
C LEU A 440 16.24 23.24 -5.07
N THR A 441 15.29 23.80 -5.81
CA THR A 441 14.62 23.14 -6.93
C THR A 441 15.63 22.69 -8.00
N ARG A 442 16.58 23.56 -8.37
CA ARG A 442 17.66 23.20 -9.32
C ARG A 442 18.55 22.09 -8.80
N VAL A 443 18.92 22.12 -7.52
CA VAL A 443 19.70 21.04 -6.89
C VAL A 443 18.94 19.71 -6.91
N LEU A 444 17.64 19.72 -6.62
CA LEU A 444 16.82 18.51 -6.68
C LEU A 444 16.70 17.98 -8.12
N PHE A 445 16.50 18.85 -9.11
CA PHE A 445 16.45 18.45 -10.52
C PHE A 445 17.78 17.89 -11.02
N ASN A 446 18.92 18.46 -10.62
CA ASN A 446 20.24 17.91 -10.96
C ASN A 446 20.38 16.43 -10.53
N TYR A 447 19.85 16.08 -9.36
CA TYR A 447 19.81 14.69 -8.92
C TYR A 447 18.74 13.87 -9.68
N LEU A 448 17.52 14.40 -9.81
CA LEU A 448 16.43 13.72 -10.50
C LEU A 448 16.80 13.36 -11.95
N GLU A 449 17.39 14.28 -12.71
CA GLU A 449 17.82 14.06 -14.09
C GLU A 449 18.99 13.07 -14.21
N SER A 450 19.70 12.77 -13.11
CA SER A 450 20.72 11.72 -13.09
C SER A 450 20.11 10.31 -13.03
N LEU A 451 18.82 10.20 -12.71
CA LEU A 451 18.13 8.92 -12.54
C LEU A 451 17.61 8.41 -13.89
N PRO A 452 17.76 7.10 -14.19
CA PRO A 452 17.38 6.53 -15.48
C PRO A 452 15.85 6.46 -15.69
N ASN A 453 15.06 6.56 -14.63
CA ASN A 453 13.61 6.48 -14.63
C ASN A 453 12.91 7.85 -14.59
N VAL A 454 13.68 8.94 -14.72
CA VAL A 454 13.17 10.31 -14.68
C VAL A 454 13.47 11.03 -15.99
N THR A 455 12.46 11.67 -16.57
CA THR A 455 12.62 12.49 -17.79
C THR A 455 12.06 13.89 -17.55
N LEU A 456 12.81 14.92 -17.93
CA LEU A 456 12.39 16.33 -17.88
C LEU A 456 12.21 16.89 -19.30
N HIS A 457 11.03 17.45 -19.56
CA HIS A 457 10.67 18.10 -20.81
C HIS A 457 10.43 19.61 -20.58
N LEU A 458 11.42 20.42 -20.95
CA LEU A 458 11.32 21.89 -20.96
C LEU A 458 10.67 22.37 -22.27
N ASN A 459 10.12 23.59 -22.30
CA ASN A 459 9.36 24.14 -23.44
C ASN A 459 8.15 23.28 -23.86
N HIS A 460 7.54 22.56 -22.92
CA HIS A 460 6.38 21.72 -23.16
C HIS A 460 5.19 22.17 -22.29
N GLU A 461 4.11 22.59 -22.94
CA GLU A 461 2.91 23.06 -22.25
C GLU A 461 1.82 21.97 -22.27
N LEU A 462 1.30 21.62 -21.10
CA LEU A 462 0.09 20.81 -21.01
C LEU A 462 -1.12 21.66 -21.45
N ARG A 463 -1.83 21.21 -22.48
CA ARG A 463 -3.00 21.92 -23.04
C ARG A 463 -4.32 21.32 -22.60
N ASP A 464 -4.33 20.02 -22.30
CA ASP A 464 -5.55 19.27 -21.97
C ASP A 464 -5.20 18.00 -21.20
N LEU A 465 -6.15 17.52 -20.40
CA LEU A 465 -6.07 16.23 -19.73
C LEU A 465 -7.47 15.64 -19.58
N GLU A 466 -7.60 14.34 -19.78
CA GLU A 466 -8.84 13.60 -19.59
C GLU A 466 -8.58 12.23 -18.99
N LYS A 467 -9.53 11.70 -18.24
CA LYS A 467 -9.47 10.33 -17.74
C LYS A 467 -10.08 9.38 -18.76
N ILE A 468 -9.32 8.40 -19.23
CA ILE A 468 -9.74 7.45 -20.27
C ILE A 468 -10.31 6.15 -19.66
N GLU A 469 -10.99 5.33 -20.47
CA GLU A 469 -11.78 4.16 -20.01
C GLU A 469 -10.99 3.14 -19.17
N ASN A 470 -9.68 3.01 -19.41
CA ASN A 470 -8.81 2.10 -18.65
C ASN A 470 -8.40 2.65 -17.26
N GLY A 471 -8.87 3.84 -16.90
CA GLY A 471 -8.59 4.52 -15.63
C GLY A 471 -7.33 5.40 -15.63
N GLN A 472 -6.53 5.39 -16.70
CA GLN A 472 -5.36 6.27 -16.86
C GLN A 472 -5.78 7.69 -17.28
N TRP A 473 -4.83 8.61 -17.20
CA TRP A 473 -4.95 9.97 -17.71
C TRP A 473 -4.31 10.08 -19.08
N ARG A 474 -5.03 10.65 -20.04
CA ARG A 474 -4.48 11.07 -21.33
C ARG A 474 -4.18 12.55 -21.28
N LEU A 475 -2.93 12.90 -21.51
CA LEU A 475 -2.41 14.27 -21.47
C LEU A 475 -2.10 14.75 -22.88
N LYS A 476 -2.54 15.95 -23.23
CA LYS A 476 -2.23 16.61 -24.49
C LYS A 476 -1.15 17.66 -24.27
N VAL A 477 0.08 17.32 -24.62
CA VAL A 477 1.26 18.19 -24.44
C VAL A 477 1.64 18.82 -25.77
N LYS A 478 1.94 20.12 -25.74
CA LYS A 478 2.45 20.87 -26.89
C LYS A 478 3.93 21.21 -26.68
N ASP A 479 4.77 20.81 -27.63
CA ASP A 479 6.14 21.31 -27.78
C ASP A 479 6.08 22.73 -28.35
N GLU A 480 6.45 23.72 -27.55
CA GLU A 480 6.37 25.14 -27.92
C GLU A 480 7.47 25.56 -28.92
N LEU A 481 8.56 24.79 -29.05
CA LEU A 481 9.64 25.10 -29.99
C LEU A 481 9.32 24.60 -31.40
N ASN A 482 8.72 23.42 -31.50
CA ASN A 482 8.46 22.76 -32.78
C ASN A 482 6.99 22.84 -33.24
N ASP A 483 6.10 23.41 -32.41
CA ASP A 483 4.65 23.47 -32.63
C ASP A 483 3.99 22.08 -32.81
N VAL A 484 4.61 21.04 -32.24
CA VAL A 484 4.15 19.65 -32.32
C VAL A 484 3.29 19.31 -31.09
N LYS A 485 2.18 18.61 -31.31
CA LYS A 485 1.32 18.11 -30.24
C LYS A 485 1.52 16.61 -30.07
N LYS A 486 1.62 16.15 -28.82
CA LYS A 486 1.75 14.74 -28.45
C LYS A 486 0.69 14.38 -27.41
N TYR A 487 0.29 13.11 -27.42
CA TYR A 487 -0.57 12.53 -26.40
C TYR A 487 0.25 11.54 -25.58
N ILE A 488 0.08 11.61 -24.26
CA ILE A 488 0.80 10.79 -23.29
C ILE A 488 -0.22 10.17 -22.36
N ASP A 489 -0.17 8.86 -22.20
CA ASP A 489 -1.04 8.15 -21.25
C ASP A 489 -0.23 7.85 -19.98
N THR A 490 -0.77 8.19 -18.81
CA THR A 490 -0.09 8.12 -17.50
C THR A 490 -1.02 7.60 -16.42
N ASP A 491 -0.49 6.91 -15.41
CA ASP A 491 -1.30 6.35 -14.32
C ASP A 491 -1.68 7.42 -13.29
N PHE A 492 -0.85 8.45 -13.13
CA PHE A 492 -1.08 9.53 -12.18
C PHE A 492 -0.58 10.86 -12.74
N VAL A 493 -1.36 11.91 -12.55
CA VAL A 493 -0.99 13.29 -12.91
C VAL A 493 -0.99 14.17 -11.66
N PHE A 494 0.09 14.93 -11.47
CA PHE A 494 0.16 16.00 -10.47
C PHE A 494 0.28 17.34 -11.18
N LEU A 495 -0.65 18.25 -10.90
CA LEU A 495 -0.57 19.62 -11.36
C LEU A 495 0.18 20.45 -10.32
N GLY A 496 1.46 20.75 -10.56
CA GLY A 496 2.25 21.63 -9.72
C GLY A 496 1.61 23.01 -9.67
N ALA A 497 1.36 23.53 -8.47
CA ALA A 497 0.65 24.80 -8.26
C ALA A 497 1.43 25.98 -8.86
N GLY A 498 0.97 26.47 -10.01
CA GLY A 498 1.44 27.67 -10.71
C GLY A 498 0.27 28.36 -11.43
N GLY A 499 0.47 29.55 -12.00
CA GLY A 499 -0.62 30.36 -12.55
C GLY A 499 -1.44 29.69 -13.67
N GLY A 500 -0.86 28.71 -14.36
CA GLY A 500 -1.49 27.95 -15.43
C GLY A 500 -2.24 26.68 -15.00
N SER A 501 -2.19 26.30 -13.72
CA SER A 501 -2.68 24.98 -13.27
C SER A 501 -4.19 24.94 -13.02
N LEU A 502 -4.83 26.07 -12.76
CA LEU A 502 -6.27 26.13 -12.48
C LEU A 502 -7.15 25.78 -13.70
N PRO A 503 -6.92 26.33 -14.90
CA PRO A 503 -7.68 25.91 -16.09
C PRO A 503 -7.52 24.42 -16.43
N LEU A 504 -6.40 23.80 -16.02
CA LEU A 504 -6.18 22.36 -16.16
C LEU A 504 -6.97 21.59 -15.10
N LEU A 505 -7.03 22.08 -13.86
CA LEU A 505 -7.88 21.49 -12.82
C LEU A 505 -9.35 21.47 -13.26
N ASP A 506 -9.85 22.57 -13.85
CA ASP A 506 -11.22 22.64 -14.38
C ASP A 506 -11.48 21.61 -15.49
N LYS A 507 -10.49 21.37 -16.36
CA LYS A 507 -10.57 20.39 -17.44
C LYS A 507 -10.49 18.94 -16.98
N SER A 508 -10.07 18.69 -15.75
CA SER A 508 -9.89 17.32 -15.25
C SER A 508 -11.22 16.59 -14.98
N ASP A 509 -12.34 17.31 -14.94
CA ASP A 509 -13.69 16.80 -14.64
C ASP A 509 -13.82 16.01 -13.33
N ILE A 510 -12.86 16.16 -12.40
CA ILE A 510 -12.96 15.55 -11.07
C ILE A 510 -13.97 16.32 -10.20
N GLU A 511 -14.67 15.62 -9.31
CA GLU A 511 -15.66 16.24 -8.43
C GLU A 511 -15.05 17.33 -7.54
N GLU A 512 -13.81 17.13 -7.09
CA GLU A 512 -13.07 18.05 -6.23
C GLU A 512 -12.69 19.36 -6.94
N ALA A 513 -12.66 19.41 -8.27
CA ALA A 513 -12.38 20.65 -9.00
C ALA A 513 -13.57 21.64 -8.93
N LYS A 514 -14.79 21.14 -8.68
CA LYS A 514 -15.99 21.98 -8.67
C LYS A 514 -15.96 22.98 -7.52
N GLY A 515 -16.16 24.26 -7.85
CA GLY A 515 -16.25 25.35 -6.88
C GLY A 515 -14.93 26.03 -6.54
N TYR A 516 -13.81 25.58 -7.12
CA TYR A 516 -12.57 26.35 -7.14
C TYR A 516 -12.61 27.35 -8.29
N GLY A 517 -12.18 28.58 -8.04
CA GLY A 517 -12.09 29.65 -9.02
C GLY A 517 -10.84 30.48 -8.76
N GLY A 518 -10.29 31.06 -9.81
CA GLY A 518 -9.07 31.87 -9.75
C GLY A 518 -9.42 33.30 -9.38
N PHE A 519 -8.53 33.96 -8.64
CA PHE A 519 -8.56 35.40 -8.44
C PHE A 519 -7.72 36.11 -9.48
#